data_AF-A0A8C2SQB6-F1
#
_entry.id   AF-A0A8C2SQB6-F1
#
_cell.length_a   1.000
_cell.length_b   1.000
_cell.length_c   1.000
_cell.angle_alpha   90.00
_cell.angle_beta   90.00
_cell.angle_gamma   90.00
#
_symmetry.space_group_name_H-M   'P 1'
#
loop_
_entity.id
_entity.type
_entity.pdbx_description
1 polymer ?
#
loop_
_entity_poly.entity_id
_entity_poly.type
_entity_poly.pdbx_seq_one_letter_code
_entity_poly.pdbx_strand_id
1 'polypeptide(L)'
;MAELDLLGSILSTMERPPAAAEGEAKRAREQAARVKKLQEQEKKQKVEFRKRPIHFQAQLGRLGDRFQPMNKIERSILHDVAEVAGLTSFSFGDDEDSRYVMVFKKEFAPSDEELEAYRRGEEWDPVLANQRRRLRELAAQQEEAELERGPAPSGPPTDYKDKYRHLIGCEAAKAAARTMEANKAYGRDTRGCGRRRGVAVGASIA
;
A
#
# COMPACT_ATOMS: atom_id res chain seq x y z
N MET A 1 -19.01 11.37 86.18
CA MET A 1 -19.91 12.10 85.28
C MET A 1 -19.25 12.12 83.93
N ALA A 2 -19.77 11.37 82.96
CA ALA A 2 -19.13 11.22 81.66
C ALA A 2 -19.19 12.56 80.92
N GLU A 3 -18.03 13.09 80.53
CA GLU A 3 -17.97 14.15 79.55
C GLU A 3 -18.67 13.65 78.29
N LEU A 4 -19.76 14.34 77.94
CA LEU A 4 -20.44 14.16 76.67
C LEU A 4 -19.41 14.49 75.58
N ASP A 5 -19.10 13.49 74.75
CA ASP A 5 -18.18 13.60 73.62
C ASP A 5 -18.72 14.59 72.59
N LEU A 6 -18.43 15.87 72.85
CA LEU A 6 -18.89 17.02 72.10
C LEU A 6 -18.36 16.98 70.66
N LEU A 7 -17.14 16.46 70.47
CA LEU A 7 -16.54 16.27 69.15
C LEU A 7 -17.26 15.16 68.37
N GLY A 8 -17.65 14.07 69.03
CA GLY A 8 -18.51 13.04 68.45
C GLY A 8 -19.89 13.56 68.04
N SER A 9 -20.48 14.46 68.83
CA SER A 9 -21.75 15.12 68.51
C SER A 9 -21.65 16.12 67.36
N ILE A 10 -20.50 16.81 67.20
CA ILE A 10 -20.24 17.74 66.09
C ILE A 10 -19.92 16.99 64.79
N LEU A 11 -19.14 15.91 64.86
CA LEU A 11 -18.79 15.08 63.69
C LEU A 11 -20.00 14.29 63.14
N SER A 12 -20.99 13.99 63.98
CA SER A 12 -22.23 13.30 63.58
C SER A 12 -23.34 14.23 63.09
N THR A 13 -23.26 15.54 63.40
CA THR A 13 -24.19 16.58 62.90
C THR A 13 -23.74 17.23 61.60
N MET A 14 -22.47 17.07 61.21
CA MET A 14 -22.09 17.31 59.82
C MET A 14 -22.84 16.31 58.94
N GLU A 15 -23.61 16.82 57.98
CA GLU A 15 -24.28 16.01 56.98
C GLU A 15 -23.23 15.12 56.31
N ARG A 16 -23.25 13.82 56.68
CA ARG A 16 -22.41 12.82 56.03
C ARG A 16 -22.73 12.94 54.55
N PRO A 17 -21.73 13.17 53.67
CA PRO A 17 -21.99 13.25 52.24
C PRO A 17 -22.85 12.04 51.90
N PRO A 18 -23.99 12.23 51.21
CA PRO A 18 -24.96 11.16 51.00
C PRO A 18 -24.18 9.95 50.57
N ALA A 19 -24.44 8.80 51.20
CA ALA A 19 -23.75 7.55 50.92
C ALA A 19 -24.11 7.08 49.50
N ALA A 20 -23.68 7.84 48.49
CA ALA A 20 -23.74 7.54 47.08
C ALA A 20 -23.11 6.17 46.84
N ALA A 21 -22.12 5.80 47.66
CA ALA A 21 -21.46 4.51 47.61
C ALA A 21 -22.38 3.28 47.75
N GLU A 22 -23.36 3.21 48.66
CA GLU A 22 -24.10 1.95 48.88
C GLU A 22 -25.23 1.72 47.85
N GLY A 23 -25.99 2.76 47.55
CA GLY A 23 -27.05 2.71 46.53
C GLY A 23 -26.48 2.56 45.12
N GLU A 24 -25.37 3.26 44.81
CA GLU A 24 -24.69 3.11 43.52
C GLU A 24 -23.92 1.79 43.44
N ALA A 25 -23.31 1.28 44.52
CA ALA A 25 -22.69 -0.05 44.51
C ALA A 25 -23.71 -1.16 44.25
N LYS A 26 -24.93 -1.05 44.79
CA LYS A 26 -25.99 -2.03 44.51
C LYS A 26 -26.42 -1.97 43.04
N ARG A 27 -26.62 -0.77 42.48
CA ARG A 27 -26.94 -0.58 41.06
C ARG A 27 -25.80 -1.06 40.14
N ALA A 28 -24.55 -0.79 40.49
CA ALA A 28 -23.38 -1.26 39.77
C ALA A 28 -23.25 -2.78 39.81
N ARG A 29 -23.51 -3.43 40.97
CA ARG A 29 -23.54 -4.88 41.09
C ARG A 29 -24.67 -5.51 40.25
N GLU A 30 -25.86 -4.91 40.23
CA GLU A 30 -26.97 -5.38 39.39
C GLU A 30 -26.66 -5.22 37.90
N GLN A 31 -26.07 -4.11 37.48
CA GLN A 31 -25.61 -3.91 36.10
C GLN A 31 -24.52 -4.92 35.72
N ALA A 32 -23.51 -5.12 36.58
CA ALA A 32 -22.46 -6.11 36.36
C ALA A 32 -23.02 -7.54 36.28
N ALA A 33 -24.01 -7.89 37.11
CA ALA A 33 -24.66 -9.20 37.06
C ALA A 33 -25.46 -9.40 35.76
N ARG A 34 -26.13 -8.36 35.26
CA ARG A 34 -26.82 -8.40 33.95
C ARG A 34 -25.85 -8.59 32.80
N VAL A 35 -24.74 -7.84 32.79
CA VAL A 35 -23.67 -7.97 31.79
C VAL A 35 -23.07 -9.37 31.85
N LYS A 36 -22.80 -9.91 33.05
CA LYS A 36 -22.25 -11.26 33.21
C LYS A 36 -23.19 -12.34 32.66
N LYS A 37 -24.51 -12.22 32.89
CA LYS A 37 -25.50 -13.16 32.35
C LYS A 37 -25.54 -13.13 30.82
N LEU A 38 -25.51 -11.93 30.22
CA LEU A 38 -25.42 -11.76 28.76
C LEU A 38 -24.14 -12.41 28.22
N GLN A 39 -22.99 -12.15 28.84
CA GLN A 39 -21.71 -12.77 28.47
C GLN A 39 -21.72 -14.29 28.60
N GLU A 40 -22.38 -14.85 29.62
CA GLU A 40 -22.51 -16.30 29.77
C GLU A 40 -23.39 -16.93 28.68
N GLN A 41 -24.47 -16.25 28.27
CA GLN A 41 -25.30 -16.68 27.15
C GLN A 41 -24.52 -16.64 25.84
N GLU A 42 -23.77 -15.56 25.59
CA GLU A 42 -22.88 -15.45 24.42
C GLU A 42 -21.82 -16.56 24.43
N LYS A 43 -21.18 -16.84 25.57
CA LYS A 43 -20.20 -17.94 25.71
C LYS A 43 -20.83 -19.30 25.40
N LYS A 44 -22.06 -19.55 25.86
CA LYS A 44 -22.79 -20.80 25.57
C LYS A 44 -23.06 -20.93 24.07
N GLN A 45 -23.54 -19.87 23.42
CA GLN A 45 -23.75 -19.85 21.96
C GLN A 45 -22.43 -20.06 21.20
N LYS A 46 -21.33 -19.43 21.63
CA LYS A 46 -19.99 -19.64 21.06
C LYS A 46 -19.55 -21.10 21.13
N VAL A 47 -19.74 -21.74 22.29
CA VAL A 47 -19.38 -23.16 22.47
C VAL A 47 -20.27 -24.07 21.63
N GLU A 48 -21.57 -23.79 21.55
CA GLU A 48 -22.50 -24.58 20.74
C GLU A 48 -22.14 -24.51 19.25
N PHE A 49 -21.84 -23.32 18.74
CA PHE A 49 -21.46 -23.13 17.34
C PHE A 49 -20.12 -23.79 17.01
N ARG A 50 -19.15 -23.78 17.94
CA ARG A 50 -17.87 -24.52 17.78
C ARG A 50 -18.06 -26.03 17.64
N LYS A 51 -19.13 -26.59 18.24
CA LYS A 51 -19.46 -28.01 18.11
C LYS A 51 -20.08 -28.34 16.75
N ARG A 52 -20.61 -27.36 16.02
CA ARG A 52 -21.12 -27.58 14.68
C ARG A 52 -19.93 -27.87 13.77
N PRO A 53 -19.93 -28.97 12.99
CA PRO A 53 -18.86 -29.28 12.07
C PRO A 53 -18.94 -28.30 10.90
N ILE A 54 -18.27 -27.16 11.02
CA ILE A 54 -18.07 -26.25 9.90
C ILE A 54 -16.94 -26.86 9.08
N HIS A 55 -17.27 -27.44 7.93
CA HIS A 55 -16.30 -28.03 7.01
C HIS A 55 -15.48 -26.93 6.29
N PHE A 56 -14.74 -26.10 7.04
CA PHE A 56 -13.88 -25.05 6.50
C PHE A 56 -12.86 -25.62 5.50
N GLN A 57 -12.22 -26.74 5.84
CA GLN A 57 -11.17 -27.34 5.02
C GLN A 57 -11.67 -27.91 3.70
N ALA A 58 -12.94 -28.32 3.59
CA ALA A 58 -13.49 -28.85 2.34
C ALA A 58 -13.89 -27.73 1.37
N GLN A 59 -14.13 -26.50 1.87
CA GLN A 59 -14.67 -25.41 1.07
C GLN A 59 -13.56 -24.50 0.50
N LEU A 60 -12.47 -24.28 1.25
CA LEU A 60 -11.31 -23.39 0.96
C LEU A 60 -10.44 -23.77 -0.27
N GLY A 61 -11.01 -24.51 -1.23
CA GLY A 61 -10.38 -24.89 -2.49
C GLY A 61 -10.34 -23.76 -3.53
N ARG A 62 -11.18 -22.72 -3.39
CA ARG A 62 -11.19 -21.54 -4.27
C ARG A 62 -10.73 -20.29 -3.53
N LEU A 63 -10.08 -19.39 -4.26
CA LEU A 63 -9.69 -18.05 -3.79
C LEU A 63 -10.92 -17.35 -3.17
N GLY A 64 -10.85 -17.07 -1.87
CA GLY A 64 -11.81 -16.21 -1.16
C GLY A 64 -13.25 -16.71 -1.19
N ASP A 65 -13.58 -17.75 -0.41
CA ASP A 65 -14.96 -18.19 -0.28
C ASP A 65 -15.77 -17.17 0.53
N ARG A 66 -16.94 -16.82 -0.01
CA ARG A 66 -17.92 -15.95 0.64
C ARG A 66 -18.87 -16.81 1.46
N PHE A 67 -18.88 -16.59 2.77
CA PHE A 67 -19.89 -17.14 3.65
C PHE A 67 -21.20 -16.37 3.48
N GLN A 68 -22.33 -17.01 3.78
CA GLN A 68 -23.62 -16.32 3.83
C GLN A 68 -23.58 -15.22 4.91
N PRO A 69 -24.35 -14.13 4.75
CA PRO A 69 -24.55 -13.17 5.83
C PRO A 69 -25.05 -13.88 7.08
N MET A 70 -24.43 -13.58 8.22
CA MET A 70 -24.65 -14.28 9.50
C MET A 70 -24.76 -13.28 10.65
N ASN A 71 -25.34 -13.74 11.77
CA ASN A 71 -25.48 -12.92 12.97
C ASN A 71 -24.11 -12.49 13.52
N LYS A 72 -24.09 -11.40 14.30
CA LYS A 72 -22.86 -10.84 14.90
C LYS A 72 -22.03 -11.87 15.67
N ILE A 73 -22.69 -12.77 16.41
CA ILE A 73 -22.04 -13.80 17.21
C ILE A 73 -21.39 -14.86 16.31
N GLU A 74 -22.11 -15.34 15.29
CA GLU A 74 -21.63 -16.32 14.32
C GLU A 74 -20.43 -15.78 13.54
N ARG A 75 -20.50 -14.52 13.11
CA ARG A 75 -19.36 -13.82 12.48
C ARG A 75 -18.15 -13.74 13.38
N SER A 76 -18.32 -13.37 14.66
CA SER A 76 -17.21 -13.34 15.63
C SER A 76 -16.56 -14.72 15.78
N ILE A 77 -17.36 -15.79 15.81
CA ILE A 77 -16.81 -17.14 15.95
C ILE A 77 -16.08 -17.56 14.69
N LEU A 78 -16.56 -17.18 13.51
CA LEU A 78 -15.88 -17.45 12.24
C LEU A 78 -14.47 -16.82 12.22
N HIS A 79 -14.35 -15.57 12.68
CA HIS A 79 -13.06 -14.90 12.82
C HIS A 79 -12.15 -15.62 13.83
N ASP A 80 -12.67 -15.95 15.02
CA ASP A 80 -11.91 -16.70 16.04
C ASP A 80 -11.40 -18.04 15.47
N VAL A 81 -12.23 -18.78 14.74
CA VAL A 81 -11.89 -20.09 14.16
C VAL A 81 -10.89 -19.94 13.01
N ALA A 82 -11.05 -18.93 12.16
CA ALA A 82 -10.13 -18.64 11.07
C ALA A 82 -8.72 -18.30 11.60
N GLU A 83 -8.62 -17.50 12.65
CA GLU A 83 -7.34 -17.16 13.30
C GLU A 83 -6.64 -18.42 13.85
N VAL A 84 -7.37 -19.29 14.55
CA VAL A 84 -6.85 -20.57 15.06
C VAL A 84 -6.39 -21.50 13.93
N ALA A 85 -7.09 -21.48 12.81
CA ALA A 85 -6.72 -22.24 11.61
C ALA A 85 -5.58 -21.59 10.79
N GLY A 86 -5.09 -20.41 11.18
CA GLY A 86 -4.05 -19.68 10.46
C GLY A 86 -4.53 -19.08 9.13
N LEU A 87 -5.82 -18.76 9.01
CA LEU A 87 -6.44 -18.14 7.85
C LEU A 87 -6.72 -16.66 8.13
N THR A 88 -6.75 -15.85 7.06
CA THR A 88 -7.09 -14.44 7.14
C THR A 88 -8.57 -14.25 6.85
N SER A 89 -9.32 -13.61 7.74
CA SER A 89 -10.76 -13.41 7.59
C SER A 89 -11.13 -11.92 7.54
N PHE A 90 -12.00 -11.54 6.61
CA PHE A 90 -12.48 -10.16 6.45
C PHE A 90 -14.00 -10.12 6.35
N SER A 91 -14.63 -9.18 7.05
CA SER A 91 -16.06 -8.92 6.97
C SER A 91 -16.35 -7.78 6.00
N PHE A 92 -17.32 -7.97 5.12
CA PHE A 92 -17.78 -6.99 4.14
C PHE A 92 -19.30 -6.81 4.23
N GLY A 93 -19.79 -5.61 3.90
CA GLY A 93 -21.21 -5.24 3.98
C GLY A 93 -21.45 -4.07 4.92
N ASP A 94 -22.44 -3.24 4.57
CA ASP A 94 -22.75 -2.00 5.30
C ASP A 94 -23.67 -2.31 6.51
N ASP A 95 -24.73 -3.09 6.30
CA ASP A 95 -25.76 -3.39 7.31
C ASP A 95 -25.44 -4.61 8.19
N GLU A 96 -25.98 -4.64 9.41
CA GLU A 96 -25.74 -5.76 10.35
C GLU A 96 -26.18 -7.12 9.82
N ASP A 97 -27.25 -7.15 9.01
CA ASP A 97 -27.88 -8.37 8.47
C ASP A 97 -27.34 -8.76 7.07
N SER A 98 -26.75 -7.82 6.32
CA SER A 98 -26.15 -8.09 4.99
C SER A 98 -24.65 -8.36 5.07
N ARG A 99 -24.03 -8.17 6.25
CA ARG A 99 -22.60 -8.40 6.47
C ARG A 99 -22.23 -9.88 6.31
N TYR A 100 -21.47 -10.16 5.26
CA TYR A 100 -20.87 -11.46 4.99
C TYR A 100 -19.39 -11.47 5.35
N VAL A 101 -18.82 -12.67 5.43
CA VAL A 101 -17.40 -12.87 5.75
C VAL A 101 -16.73 -13.61 4.61
N MET A 102 -15.53 -13.18 4.26
CA MET A 102 -14.64 -13.91 3.36
C MET A 102 -13.43 -14.41 4.12
N VAL A 103 -13.01 -15.62 3.81
CA VAL A 103 -11.82 -16.23 4.42
C VAL A 103 -10.82 -16.56 3.32
N PHE A 104 -9.57 -16.20 3.56
CA PHE A 104 -8.44 -16.35 2.67
C PHE A 104 -7.35 -17.17 3.33
N LYS A 105 -6.59 -17.90 2.51
CA LYS A 105 -5.35 -18.56 2.98
C LYS A 105 -4.32 -17.49 3.28
N LYS A 106 -3.52 -17.68 4.33
CA LYS A 106 -2.45 -16.74 4.70
C LYS A 106 -1.42 -16.51 3.58
N GLU A 107 -1.17 -17.53 2.77
CA GLU A 107 -0.26 -17.46 1.61
C GLU A 107 -0.86 -16.71 0.42
N PHE A 108 -2.19 -16.62 0.36
CA PHE A 108 -2.94 -15.92 -0.68
C PHE A 108 -3.79 -14.81 -0.05
N ALA A 109 -3.23 -14.13 0.96
CA ALA A 109 -3.89 -13.02 1.60
C ALA A 109 -4.03 -11.88 0.59
N PRO A 110 -5.25 -11.33 0.39
CA PRO A 110 -5.45 -10.23 -0.53
C PRO A 110 -4.61 -9.02 -0.13
N SER A 111 -4.13 -8.27 -1.12
CA SER A 111 -3.47 -7.00 -0.87
C SER A 111 -4.46 -5.96 -0.31
N ASP A 112 -3.96 -4.92 0.37
CA ASP A 112 -4.83 -3.88 0.93
C ASP A 112 -5.66 -3.16 -0.16
N GLU A 113 -5.09 -3.00 -1.36
CA GLU A 113 -5.83 -2.45 -2.52
C GLU A 113 -6.99 -3.37 -2.96
N GLU A 114 -6.80 -4.69 -2.90
CA GLU A 114 -7.84 -5.69 -3.21
C GLU A 114 -8.98 -5.63 -2.21
N LEU A 115 -8.63 -5.52 -0.92
CA LEU A 115 -9.58 -5.38 0.17
C LEU A 115 -10.45 -4.15 0.00
N GLU A 116 -9.86 -3.02 -0.39
CA GLU A 116 -10.60 -1.78 -0.65
C GLU A 116 -11.51 -1.88 -1.88
N ALA A 117 -11.10 -2.59 -2.93
CA ALA A 117 -11.97 -2.86 -4.07
C ALA A 117 -13.19 -3.68 -3.63
N TYR A 118 -12.98 -4.74 -2.83
CA TYR A 118 -14.09 -5.53 -2.28
C TYR A 118 -15.00 -4.73 -1.34
N ARG A 119 -14.46 -3.81 -0.54
CA ARG A 119 -15.27 -2.89 0.30
C ARG A 119 -16.11 -1.93 -0.53
N ARG A 120 -15.59 -1.48 -1.67
CA ARG A 120 -16.31 -0.62 -2.63
C ARG A 120 -17.28 -1.39 -3.53
N GLY A 121 -17.22 -2.72 -3.52
CA GLY A 121 -18.00 -3.57 -4.42
C GLY A 121 -17.48 -3.57 -5.87
N GLU A 122 -16.24 -3.13 -6.09
CA GLU A 122 -15.60 -3.14 -7.41
C GLU A 122 -15.08 -4.55 -7.73
N GLU A 123 -15.21 -4.97 -8.99
CA GLU A 123 -14.66 -6.26 -9.45
C GLU A 123 -13.14 -6.16 -9.58
N TRP A 124 -12.43 -6.94 -8.77
CA TRP A 124 -10.97 -6.99 -8.83
C TRP A 124 -10.50 -8.04 -9.85
N ASP A 125 -9.88 -7.57 -10.92
CA ASP A 125 -9.13 -8.41 -11.85
C ASP A 125 -7.62 -8.33 -11.53
N PRO A 126 -6.96 -9.46 -11.20
CA PRO A 126 -5.53 -9.49 -10.87
C PRO A 126 -4.62 -9.02 -12.03
N VAL A 127 -5.09 -9.08 -13.28
CA VAL A 127 -4.31 -8.63 -14.45
C VAL A 127 -4.29 -7.11 -14.53
N LEU A 128 -5.47 -6.48 -14.43
CA LEU A 128 -5.61 -5.02 -14.44
C LEU A 128 -4.91 -4.38 -13.24
N ALA A 129 -4.98 -5.04 -12.09
CA ALA A 129 -4.28 -4.62 -10.88
C ALA A 129 -2.77 -4.53 -11.04
N ASN A 130 -2.15 -5.58 -11.56
CA ASN A 130 -0.70 -5.61 -11.79
C ASN A 130 -0.27 -4.56 -12.82
N GLN A 131 -1.09 -4.32 -13.85
CA GLN A 131 -0.84 -3.24 -14.81
C GLN A 131 -0.91 -1.86 -14.15
N ARG A 132 -1.94 -1.61 -13.33
CA ARG A 132 -2.11 -0.35 -12.58
C ARG A 132 -0.94 -0.12 -11.61
N ARG A 133 -0.49 -1.16 -10.92
CA ARG A 133 0.69 -1.10 -10.03
C ARG A 133 1.95 -0.71 -10.79
N ARG A 134 2.24 -1.37 -11.91
CA ARG A 134 3.41 -1.05 -12.76
C ARG A 134 3.38 0.39 -13.25
N LEU A 135 2.20 0.89 -13.63
CA LEU A 135 2.05 2.29 -14.05
C LEU A 135 2.30 3.28 -12.91
N ARG A 136 1.83 2.98 -11.69
CA ARG A 136 2.09 3.80 -10.50
C ARG A 136 3.57 3.79 -10.12
N GLU A 137 4.23 2.64 -10.16
CA GLU A 137 5.67 2.52 -9.90
C GLU A 137 6.48 3.31 -10.94
N LEU A 138 6.12 3.24 -12.22
CA LEU A 138 6.75 4.06 -13.26
C LEU A 138 6.52 5.56 -13.06
N ALA A 139 5.31 5.96 -12.67
CA ALA A 139 5.01 7.37 -12.39
C ALA A 139 5.78 7.89 -11.17
N ALA A 140 5.88 7.10 -10.10
CA ALA A 140 6.66 7.43 -8.91
C ALA A 140 8.15 7.56 -9.24
N GLN A 141 8.70 6.65 -10.07
CA GLN A 141 10.09 6.75 -10.54
C GLN A 141 10.32 7.99 -11.41
N GLN A 142 9.34 8.39 -12.22
CA GLN A 142 9.43 9.63 -13.00
C GLN A 142 9.42 10.85 -12.09
N GLU A 143 8.53 10.89 -11.10
CA GLU A 143 8.45 11.99 -10.13
C GLU A 143 9.74 12.07 -9.28
N GLU A 144 10.26 10.95 -8.83
CA GLU A 144 11.53 10.88 -8.10
C GLU A 144 12.70 11.33 -8.99
N ALA A 145 12.74 10.91 -10.25
CA ALA A 145 13.73 11.39 -11.22
C ALA A 145 13.57 12.89 -11.54
N GLU A 146 12.35 13.43 -11.52
CA GLU A 146 12.09 14.86 -11.72
C GLU A 146 12.50 15.69 -10.50
N LEU A 147 12.27 15.17 -9.28
CA LEU A 147 12.75 15.76 -8.04
C LEU A 147 14.28 15.72 -7.95
N GLU A 148 14.92 14.61 -8.32
CA GLU A 148 16.37 14.46 -8.38
C GLU A 148 17.01 15.32 -9.47
N ARG A 149 16.33 15.48 -10.62
CA ARG A 149 16.79 16.38 -11.70
C ARG A 149 16.85 17.83 -11.22
N GLY A 150 16.09 18.18 -10.18
CA GLY A 150 16.02 19.51 -9.60
C GLY A 150 15.55 20.57 -10.60
N PRO A 151 15.32 21.82 -10.15
CA PRO A 151 15.07 22.92 -11.06
C PRO A 151 16.27 23.07 -11.99
N ALA A 152 16.02 23.00 -13.31
CA ALA A 152 17.06 23.17 -14.31
C ALA A 152 17.82 24.48 -14.03
N PRO A 153 19.17 24.48 -14.07
CA PRO A 153 19.92 25.71 -13.87
C PRO A 153 19.37 26.76 -14.83
N SER A 154 19.04 27.95 -14.31
CA SER A 154 18.53 29.05 -15.11
C SER A 154 19.63 29.51 -16.06
N GLY A 155 19.75 28.82 -17.18
CA GLY A 155 20.58 29.25 -18.29
C GLY A 155 20.05 30.58 -18.82
N PRO A 156 20.91 31.40 -19.45
CA PRO A 156 20.45 32.60 -20.13
C PRO A 156 19.28 32.24 -21.08
N PRO A 157 18.22 33.07 -21.17
CA PRO A 157 16.97 32.76 -21.91
C PRO A 157 17.15 32.41 -23.39
N THR A 158 18.34 32.62 -23.93
CA THR A 158 18.71 32.29 -25.29
C THR A 158 20.09 31.64 -25.24
N ASP A 159 20.20 30.39 -25.72
CA ASP A 159 21.51 29.78 -25.96
C ASP A 159 22.22 30.66 -27.00
N TYR A 160 23.40 31.18 -26.65
CA TYR A 160 24.18 32.05 -27.54
C TYR A 160 24.43 31.39 -28.90
N LYS A 161 24.45 30.05 -28.96
CA LYS A 161 24.54 29.29 -30.20
C LYS A 161 23.35 29.51 -31.15
N ASP A 162 22.16 29.76 -30.63
CA ASP A 162 20.98 30.08 -31.46
C ASP A 162 21.13 31.44 -32.15
N LYS A 163 21.81 32.41 -31.51
CA LYS A 163 22.12 33.71 -32.13
C LYS A 163 23.00 33.56 -33.37
N TYR A 164 23.81 32.51 -33.51
CA TYR A 164 24.67 32.29 -34.68
C TYR A 164 24.18 31.13 -35.56
N ARG A 165 23.02 30.56 -35.26
CA ARG A 165 22.48 29.42 -36.01
C ARG A 165 22.23 29.74 -37.48
N HIS A 166 21.91 31.00 -37.78
CA HIS A 166 21.75 31.53 -39.13
C HIS A 166 23.10 31.75 -39.85
N LEU A 167 24.20 31.92 -39.12
CA LEU A 167 25.57 32.01 -39.65
C LEU A 167 26.22 30.63 -39.83
N ILE A 168 25.96 29.71 -38.90
CA ILE A 168 26.54 28.34 -38.89
C ILE A 168 25.72 27.38 -39.78
N GLY A 169 24.49 27.76 -40.16
CA GLY A 169 23.69 27.07 -41.16
C GLY A 169 23.38 25.63 -40.76
N CYS A 170 22.36 25.40 -39.94
CA CYS A 170 21.89 24.05 -39.64
C CYS A 170 21.50 23.26 -40.91
N GLU A 171 21.15 23.95 -41.99
CA GLU A 171 20.83 23.36 -43.29
C GLU A 171 22.06 22.84 -44.02
N ALA A 172 23.19 23.56 -43.96
CA ALA A 172 24.46 23.11 -44.53
C ALA A 172 24.98 21.86 -43.80
N ALA A 173 24.84 21.80 -42.47
CA ALA A 173 25.18 20.63 -41.68
C ALA A 173 24.27 19.42 -41.99
N LYS A 174 22.95 19.64 -42.13
CA LYS A 174 21.99 18.58 -42.54
C LYS A 174 22.26 18.09 -43.97
N ALA A 175 22.59 18.99 -44.89
CA ALA A 175 22.97 18.65 -46.26
C ALA A 175 24.29 17.86 -46.29
N ALA A 176 25.29 18.28 -45.52
CA ALA A 176 26.57 17.57 -45.38
C ALA A 176 26.41 16.18 -44.75
N ALA A 177 25.51 16.03 -43.77
CA ALA A 177 25.20 14.72 -43.19
C ALA A 177 24.53 13.79 -44.22
N ARG A 178 23.59 14.30 -45.01
CA ARG A 178 22.95 13.55 -46.11
C ARG A 178 23.96 13.17 -47.20
N THR A 179 24.90 14.04 -47.55
CA THR A 179 25.96 13.71 -48.53
C THR A 179 27.00 12.73 -47.97
N MET A 180 27.30 12.76 -46.67
CA MET A 180 28.17 11.76 -46.03
C MET A 180 27.50 10.37 -45.94
N GLU A 181 26.18 10.30 -45.79
CA GLU A 181 25.44 9.02 -45.89
C GLU A 181 25.51 8.42 -47.29
N ALA A 182 25.45 9.25 -48.34
CA ALA A 182 25.52 8.82 -49.73
C ALA A 182 26.89 8.19 -50.11
N ASN A 183 27.97 8.56 -49.43
CA ASN A 183 29.31 8.02 -49.67
C ASN A 183 29.63 6.73 -48.91
N LYS A 184 28.71 6.17 -48.12
CA LYS A 184 28.88 4.82 -47.55
C LYS A 184 28.83 3.72 -48.62
N ALA A 185 28.34 4.02 -49.82
CA ALA A 185 28.26 3.08 -50.94
C ALA A 185 29.52 3.04 -51.83
N TYR A 186 30.43 4.03 -51.76
CA TYR A 186 31.69 4.00 -52.49
C TYR A 186 32.83 3.66 -51.53
N GLY A 187 33.35 2.45 -51.69
CA GLY A 187 34.44 1.89 -50.91
C GLY A 187 35.63 2.85 -50.80
N ARG A 188 36.07 3.01 -49.57
CA ARG A 188 37.39 3.47 -49.15
C ARG A 188 38.48 2.77 -49.97
N ASP A 189 38.95 3.39 -51.05
CA ASP A 189 40.21 3.02 -51.69
C ASP A 189 41.32 3.93 -51.16
N THR A 190 41.90 3.50 -50.04
CA THR A 190 43.11 4.09 -49.50
C THR A 190 44.33 3.37 -50.09
N ARG A 191 45.05 4.07 -50.97
CA ARG A 191 46.53 4.13 -51.14
C ARG A 191 46.83 4.74 -52.52
N GLY A 192 47.16 6.02 -52.68
CA GLY A 192 48.25 6.75 -52.02
C GLY A 192 49.40 6.94 -53.02
N CYS A 193 49.31 7.94 -53.90
CA CYS A 193 50.40 8.34 -54.81
C CYS A 193 50.87 9.76 -54.47
N GLY A 194 52.15 9.92 -54.16
CA GLY A 194 52.73 11.23 -53.85
C GLY A 194 54.11 11.21 -53.20
N ARG A 195 55.08 10.45 -53.73
CA ARG A 195 56.50 10.58 -53.35
C ARG A 195 57.21 11.47 -54.39
N ARG A 196 57.65 12.65 -53.93
CA ARG A 196 58.41 13.63 -54.71
C ARG A 196 59.72 13.03 -55.22
N ARG A 197 60.04 13.24 -56.50
CA ARG A 197 61.35 12.92 -57.09
C ARG A 197 62.38 13.96 -56.62
N GLY A 198 63.35 13.52 -55.82
CA GLY A 198 64.58 14.25 -55.54
C GLY A 198 65.69 13.75 -56.45
N VAL A 199 66.43 14.71 -57.01
CA VAL A 199 67.49 14.59 -58.01
C VAL A 199 68.66 13.74 -57.49
N ALA A 200 69.22 12.88 -58.35
CA ALA A 200 70.43 12.12 -58.10
C ALA A 200 71.69 12.97 -58.33
N VAL A 201 72.59 12.99 -57.35
CA VAL A 201 74.01 13.36 -57.54
C VAL A 201 74.88 12.41 -56.70
N GLY A 202 75.54 11.47 -57.40
CA GLY A 202 76.98 11.23 -57.31
C GLY A 202 77.63 10.51 -56.10
N ALA A 203 78.64 9.69 -56.45
CA ALA A 203 79.71 9.09 -55.64
C ALA A 203 79.31 7.85 -54.79
N SER A 204 79.66 6.60 -55.12
CA SER A 204 80.93 5.96 -55.49
C SER A 204 81.89 5.75 -54.31
N ILE A 205 82.25 4.48 -54.13
CA ILE A 205 83.48 3.89 -53.54
C ILE A 205 83.43 3.35 -52.09
N ALA A 206 83.81 2.05 -52.03
CA ALA A 206 84.39 1.22 -50.97
C ALA A 206 83.52 0.78 -49.79
#